data_AF-A0A5E6P525-F1
#
_entry.id   AF-A0A5E6P525-F1
#
_cell.length_a   1.000
_cell.length_b   1.000
_cell.length_c   1.000
_cell.angle_alpha   90.00
_cell.angle_beta   90.00
_cell.angle_gamma   90.00
#
_symmetry.space_group_name_H-M   'P 1'
#
loop_
_entity.id
_entity.type
_entity.pdbx_description
1 polymer ?
#
loop_
_entity_poly.entity_id
_entity_poly.type
_entity_poly.pdbx_seq_one_letter_code
_entity_poly.pdbx_strand_id
1 'polypeptide(L)'
;MNLTEPRELAPLLEAFLLASGKPQSLERLYELFEEGERPEPAVFKKALTLLGKSCEGRAFELKEVSSGYRLQIREKFSPWVGRLWEERPQRYSRALLETIALIAYRQPITRGEIEDVRGVAVNSNIVKTLLEREWIRVVGYRDVPGKPAMFATTKMFLDHFNLKNLEDLPPLAELREMETDPVLDFDDAPVPQGLQELADASAEPEEEKEETSFHTLLLELDSMEEGIKTDFDDLLRDAVDGEAPTVDAETETEPEPEPQIGEPTIEVELEAEPEAEPEEDILGVAEAREKLLAAVAALEQPAPEPEPELSEEEAEARALAEAIEAERREFED
;
A
#
# COMPACT_ATOMS: atom_id res chain seq x y z
N MET A 1 2.46 -39.41 12.58
CA MET A 1 2.50 -38.00 13.03
C MET A 1 1.08 -37.68 13.46
N ASN A 2 0.85 -37.46 14.74
CA ASN A 2 -0.44 -37.11 15.30
C ASN A 2 -0.70 -35.62 15.07
N LEU A 3 -1.45 -35.30 14.03
CA LEU A 3 -1.75 -33.91 13.65
C LEU A 3 -2.68 -33.20 14.66
N THR A 4 -3.32 -33.96 15.55
CA THR A 4 -4.11 -33.46 16.68
C THR A 4 -3.27 -32.90 17.82
N GLU A 5 -1.97 -33.22 17.88
CA GLU A 5 -1.08 -32.69 18.90
C GLU A 5 -0.34 -31.43 18.42
N PRO A 6 -0.46 -30.28 19.12
CA PRO A 6 0.19 -29.04 18.70
C PRO A 6 1.73 -29.15 18.55
N ARG A 7 2.36 -30.04 19.32
CA ARG A 7 3.82 -30.23 19.31
C ARG A 7 4.32 -30.97 18.07
N GLU A 8 3.53 -31.90 17.54
CA GLU A 8 3.86 -32.60 16.30
C GLU A 8 3.43 -31.80 15.06
N LEU A 9 2.38 -30.99 15.18
CA LEU A 9 1.91 -30.11 14.12
C LEU A 9 2.88 -28.93 13.87
N ALA A 10 3.51 -28.38 14.90
CA ALA A 10 4.38 -27.21 14.75
C ALA A 10 5.56 -27.41 13.77
N PRO A 11 6.34 -28.51 13.83
CA PRO A 11 7.39 -28.79 12.83
C PRO A 11 6.85 -28.97 11.40
N LEU A 12 5.64 -29.49 11.25
CA LEU A 12 5.02 -29.62 9.94
C LEU A 12 4.63 -28.25 9.36
N LEU A 13 4.08 -27.36 10.19
CA LEU A 13 3.82 -25.97 9.80
C LEU A 13 5.11 -25.21 9.50
N GLU A 14 6.19 -25.46 10.26
CA GLU A 14 7.52 -24.93 9.96
C GLU A 14 7.97 -25.36 8.56
N ALA A 15 7.81 -26.65 8.22
CA ALA A 15 8.16 -27.18 6.92
C ALA A 15 7.35 -26.53 5.78
N PHE A 16 6.03 -26.36 5.95
CA PHE A 16 5.19 -25.69 4.95
C PHE A 16 5.58 -24.23 4.74
N LEU A 17 5.78 -23.49 5.82
CA LEU A 17 6.16 -22.08 5.75
C LEU A 17 7.55 -21.91 5.12
N LEU A 18 8.51 -22.76 5.49
CA LEU A 18 9.86 -22.75 4.94
C LEU A 18 9.87 -23.08 3.44
N ALA A 19 9.07 -24.07 3.00
CA ALA A 19 8.98 -24.46 1.60
C ALA A 19 8.27 -23.41 0.72
N SER A 20 7.31 -22.67 1.28
CA SER A 20 6.47 -21.76 0.50
C SER A 20 7.18 -20.47 0.05
N GLY A 21 8.15 -19.98 0.83
CA GLY A 21 8.87 -18.73 0.55
C GLY A 21 8.00 -17.46 0.50
N LYS A 22 6.70 -17.55 0.82
CA LYS A 22 5.71 -16.46 0.77
C LYS A 22 4.76 -16.55 1.96
N PRO A 23 4.13 -15.45 2.40
CA PRO A 23 3.10 -15.52 3.44
C PRO A 23 2.00 -16.51 3.06
N GLN A 24 1.60 -17.36 4.01
CA GLN A 24 0.52 -18.32 3.84
C GLN A 24 -0.64 -17.96 4.76
N SER A 25 -1.84 -17.81 4.18
CA SER A 25 -3.07 -17.64 4.96
C SER A 25 -3.38 -18.91 5.74
N LEU A 26 -4.12 -18.77 6.84
CA LEU A 26 -4.58 -19.93 7.61
C LEU A 26 -5.41 -20.86 6.74
N GLU A 27 -6.33 -20.30 5.95
CA GLU A 27 -7.16 -21.04 5.00
C GLU A 27 -6.33 -21.88 4.04
N ARG A 28 -5.28 -21.28 3.44
CA ARG A 28 -4.41 -21.99 2.52
C ARG A 28 -3.64 -23.12 3.20
N LEU A 29 -3.17 -22.91 4.43
CA LEU A 29 -2.53 -23.97 5.20
C LEU A 29 -3.50 -25.10 5.54
N TYR A 30 -4.76 -24.79 5.85
CA TYR A 30 -5.80 -25.81 6.09
C TYR A 30 -6.10 -26.67 4.86
N GLU A 31 -6.07 -26.09 3.67
CA GLU A 31 -6.29 -26.80 2.40
C GLU A 31 -5.21 -27.84 2.09
N LEU A 32 -4.03 -27.74 2.72
CA LEU A 32 -2.96 -28.72 2.53
C LEU A 32 -3.23 -30.06 3.24
N PHE A 33 -4.19 -30.09 4.18
CA PHE A 33 -4.58 -31.28 4.91
C PHE A 33 -5.78 -31.95 4.25
N GLU A 34 -5.78 -33.28 4.19
CA GLU A 34 -6.95 -34.07 3.81
C GLU A 34 -8.06 -33.94 4.86
N GLU A 35 -9.31 -34.19 4.46
CA GLU A 35 -10.50 -33.92 5.28
C GLU A 35 -10.51 -34.70 6.61
N GLY A 36 -9.93 -35.90 6.64
CA GLY A 36 -9.80 -36.73 7.85
C GLY A 36 -8.58 -36.41 8.72
N GLU A 37 -7.64 -35.62 8.21
CA GLU A 37 -6.38 -35.28 8.87
C GLU A 37 -6.34 -33.83 9.38
N ARG A 38 -7.34 -33.03 9.00
CA ARG A 38 -7.40 -31.61 9.31
C ARG A 38 -7.50 -31.40 10.82
N PRO A 39 -6.51 -30.74 11.44
CA PRO A 39 -6.55 -30.45 12.87
C PRO A 39 -7.62 -29.41 13.21
N GLU A 40 -8.11 -29.44 14.45
CA GLU A 40 -9.06 -28.44 14.94
C GLU A 40 -8.44 -27.04 14.95
N PRO A 41 -9.24 -25.97 14.74
CA PRO A 41 -8.71 -24.62 14.67
C PRO A 41 -7.97 -24.14 15.92
N ALA A 42 -8.39 -24.60 17.10
CA ALA A 42 -7.72 -24.29 18.35
C ALA A 42 -6.33 -24.94 18.45
N VAL A 43 -6.18 -26.18 17.98
CA VAL A 43 -4.91 -26.91 17.93
C VAL A 43 -3.94 -26.22 16.97
N PHE A 44 -4.44 -25.80 15.81
CA PHE A 44 -3.66 -25.12 14.79
C PHE A 44 -3.07 -23.79 15.29
N LYS A 45 -3.91 -22.94 15.92
CA LYS A 45 -3.44 -21.68 16.53
C LYS A 45 -2.41 -21.92 17.63
N LYS A 46 -2.63 -22.93 18.48
CA LYS A 46 -1.66 -23.33 19.51
C LYS A 46 -0.35 -23.80 18.91
N ALA A 47 -0.38 -24.56 17.80
CA ALA A 47 0.82 -25.00 17.10
C ALA A 47 1.63 -23.82 16.53
N LEU A 48 0.96 -22.82 15.94
CA LEU A 48 1.63 -21.59 15.48
C LEU A 48 2.25 -20.80 16.64
N THR A 49 1.55 -20.69 17.78
CA THR A 49 2.13 -20.05 18.98
C THR A 49 3.36 -20.80 19.49
N LEU A 50 3.32 -22.14 19.51
CA LEU A 50 4.46 -22.97 19.89
C LEU A 50 5.63 -22.83 18.91
N LEU A 51 5.34 -22.76 17.61
CA LEU A 51 6.35 -22.49 16.58
C LEU A 51 6.99 -21.12 16.77
N GLY A 52 6.21 -20.08 17.04
CA GLY A 52 6.75 -18.75 17.34
C GLY A 52 7.73 -18.78 18.52
N LYS A 53 7.36 -19.47 19.61
CA LYS A 53 8.23 -19.66 20.78
C LYS A 53 9.49 -20.48 20.46
N SER A 54 9.38 -21.51 19.61
CA SER A 54 10.54 -22.34 19.25
C SER A 54 11.54 -21.61 18.34
N CYS A 55 11.11 -20.55 17.66
CA CYS A 55 11.95 -19.63 16.90
C CYS A 55 12.68 -18.60 17.78
N GLU A 56 12.39 -18.51 19.08
CA GLU A 56 13.13 -17.65 19.99
C GLU A 56 14.61 -18.08 20.06
N GLY A 57 15.52 -17.12 19.93
CA GLY A 57 16.97 -17.38 19.87
C GLY A 57 17.51 -17.89 18.54
N ARG A 58 16.66 -18.18 17.54
CA ARG A 58 17.09 -18.59 16.18
C ARG A 58 17.38 -17.38 15.27
N ALA A 59 17.98 -17.65 14.11
CA ALA A 59 18.28 -16.63 13.10
C ALA A 59 17.04 -16.10 12.35
N PHE A 60 15.96 -16.90 12.36
CA PHE A 60 14.67 -16.58 11.76
C PHE A 60 13.58 -16.48 12.82
N GLU A 61 12.46 -15.89 12.44
CA GLU A 61 11.28 -15.70 13.27
C GLU A 61 10.02 -15.99 12.48
N LEU A 62 8.96 -16.37 13.20
CA LEU A 62 7.62 -16.45 12.67
C LEU A 62 6.97 -15.07 12.77
N LYS A 63 6.61 -14.48 11.63
CA LYS A 63 5.92 -13.20 11.56
C LYS A 63 4.52 -13.40 10.99
N GLU A 64 3.54 -12.79 11.62
CA GLU A 64 2.18 -12.67 11.11
C GLU A 64 2.04 -11.30 10.43
N VAL A 65 1.57 -11.33 9.19
CA VAL A 65 1.33 -10.19 8.29
C VAL A 65 -0.12 -10.24 7.79
N SER A 66 -0.56 -9.21 7.06
CA SER A 66 -1.94 -9.11 6.57
C SER A 66 -2.40 -10.32 5.74
N SER A 67 -1.53 -10.88 4.92
CA SER A 67 -1.83 -12.08 4.11
C SER A 67 -1.65 -13.41 4.85
N GLY A 68 -1.15 -13.42 6.09
CA GLY A 68 -1.00 -14.63 6.91
C GLY A 68 0.35 -14.75 7.59
N TYR A 69 0.88 -15.97 7.68
CA TYR A 69 2.11 -16.27 8.43
C TYR A 69 3.29 -16.52 7.48
N ARG A 70 4.48 -16.05 7.85
CA ARG A 70 5.74 -16.36 7.14
C ARG A 70 6.91 -16.55 8.09
N LEU A 71 7.88 -17.36 7.66
CA LEU A 71 9.19 -17.39 8.29
C LEU A 71 10.10 -16.38 7.59
N GLN A 72 10.74 -15.52 8.37
CA GLN A 72 11.68 -14.53 7.84
C GLN A 72 12.91 -14.43 8.71
N ILE A 73 14.00 -13.94 8.14
CA ILE A 73 15.25 -13.71 8.87
C ILE A 73 15.07 -12.48 9.77
N ARG A 74 15.58 -12.56 11.00
CA ARG A 74 15.53 -11.42 11.92
C ARG A 74 16.31 -10.24 11.37
N GLU A 75 15.76 -9.04 11.54
CA GLU A 75 16.33 -7.79 11.00
C GLU A 75 17.80 -7.59 11.39
N LYS A 76 18.20 -8.00 12.60
CA LYS A 76 19.59 -7.94 13.08
C LYS A 76 20.60 -8.64 12.18
N PHE A 77 20.19 -9.58 11.32
CA PHE A 77 21.08 -10.28 10.39
C PHE A 77 21.03 -9.72 8.96
N SER A 78 20.11 -8.78 8.67
CA SER A 78 19.89 -8.19 7.35
C SER A 78 21.18 -7.69 6.66
N PRO A 79 22.11 -6.98 7.35
CA PRO A 79 23.34 -6.48 6.72
C PRO A 79 24.29 -7.56 6.19
N TRP A 80 24.23 -8.77 6.75
CA TRP A 80 25.05 -9.91 6.31
C TRP A 80 24.34 -10.72 5.25
N VAL A 81 23.06 -10.99 5.45
CA VAL A 81 22.25 -11.77 4.51
C VAL A 81 22.10 -11.03 3.18
N GLY A 82 22.00 -9.70 3.21
CA GLY A 82 22.02 -8.84 2.01
C GLY A 82 23.23 -9.04 1.10
N ARG A 83 24.36 -9.54 1.62
CA ARG A 83 25.58 -9.81 0.83
C ARG A 83 25.49 -11.09 0.00
N LEU A 84 24.48 -11.92 0.24
CA LEU A 84 24.26 -13.15 -0.52
C LEU A 84 23.83 -12.87 -1.96
N TRP A 85 23.19 -11.72 -2.20
CA TRP A 85 22.78 -11.29 -3.53
C TRP A 85 23.89 -10.46 -4.18
N GLU A 86 24.28 -10.84 -5.40
CA GLU A 86 25.30 -10.14 -6.20
C GLU A 86 24.86 -8.71 -6.53
N GLU A 87 23.58 -8.53 -6.85
CA GLU A 87 22.97 -7.23 -7.04
C GLU A 87 22.26 -6.77 -5.77
N ARG A 88 22.65 -5.59 -5.26
CA ARG A 88 21.89 -4.96 -4.18
C ARG A 88 20.54 -4.51 -4.73
N PRO A 89 19.42 -4.88 -4.10
CA PRO A 89 18.13 -4.35 -4.49
C PRO A 89 18.15 -2.81 -4.41
N GLN A 90 17.65 -2.16 -5.46
CA GLN A 90 17.58 -0.71 -5.56
C GLN A 90 16.90 -0.13 -4.31
N ARG A 91 17.60 0.76 -3.59
CA ARG A 91 17.03 1.43 -2.41
C ARG A 91 15.90 2.35 -2.85
N TYR A 92 14.85 2.43 -2.03
CA TYR A 92 13.77 3.38 -2.27
C TYR A 92 14.21 4.79 -1.91
N SER A 93 13.86 5.77 -2.74
CA SER A 93 14.15 7.17 -2.46
C SER A 93 13.34 7.68 -1.27
N ARG A 94 13.87 8.69 -0.56
CA ARG A 94 13.16 9.33 0.56
C ARG A 94 11.80 9.88 0.11
N ALA A 95 11.75 10.52 -1.06
CA ALA A 95 10.49 11.04 -1.61
C ALA A 95 9.42 9.96 -1.84
N LEU A 96 9.80 8.75 -2.24
CA LEU A 96 8.87 7.63 -2.39
C LEU A 96 8.32 7.18 -1.04
N LEU A 97 9.21 7.02 -0.05
CA LEU A 97 8.85 6.59 1.31
C LEU A 97 7.97 7.63 2.02
N GLU A 98 8.28 8.92 1.88
CA GLU A 98 7.44 10.02 2.38
C GLU A 98 6.06 10.00 1.75
N THR A 99 5.99 9.82 0.43
CA THR A 99 4.72 9.83 -0.30
C THR A 99 3.82 8.67 0.17
N ILE A 100 4.37 7.45 0.28
CA ILE A 100 3.57 6.32 0.75
C ILE A 100 3.20 6.43 2.23
N ALA A 101 4.09 6.96 3.07
CA ALA A 101 3.77 7.24 4.47
C ALA A 101 2.56 8.18 4.57
N LEU A 102 2.54 9.25 3.77
CA LEU A 102 1.40 10.17 3.75
C LEU A 102 0.09 9.46 3.35
N ILE A 103 0.14 8.59 2.34
CA ILE A 103 -1.02 7.80 1.91
C ILE A 103 -1.46 6.85 3.03
N ALA A 104 -0.54 6.17 3.72
CA ALA A 104 -0.88 5.24 4.79
C ALA A 104 -1.62 5.91 5.97
N TYR A 105 -1.18 7.10 6.40
CA TYR A 105 -1.77 7.82 7.53
C TYR A 105 -3.00 8.68 7.17
N ARG A 106 -3.17 9.07 5.90
CA ARG A 106 -4.26 9.98 5.48
C ARG A 106 -5.19 9.45 4.40
N GLN A 107 -5.09 8.17 4.04
CA GLN A 107 -6.04 7.55 3.10
C GLN A 107 -7.50 7.71 3.56
N PRO A 108 -8.45 7.90 2.62
CA PRO A 108 -8.23 8.08 1.18
C PRO A 108 -7.75 9.50 0.84
N ILE A 109 -6.67 9.63 0.05
CA ILE A 109 -6.04 10.91 -0.27
C ILE A 109 -5.76 11.07 -1.77
N THR A 110 -5.90 12.28 -2.30
CA THR A 110 -5.64 12.63 -3.71
C THR A 110 -4.21 13.11 -3.91
N ARG A 111 -3.73 13.09 -5.17
CA ARG A 111 -2.39 13.60 -5.50
C ARG A 111 -2.19 15.07 -5.09
N GLY A 112 -3.19 15.93 -5.28
CA GLY A 112 -3.11 17.34 -4.90
C GLY A 112 -2.94 17.52 -3.39
N GLU A 113 -3.73 16.81 -2.59
CA GLU A 113 -3.61 16.84 -1.12
C GLU A 113 -2.23 16.34 -0.64
N ILE A 114 -1.60 15.39 -1.36
CA ILE A 114 -0.23 14.95 -1.05
C ILE A 114 0.77 16.08 -1.32
N GLU A 115 0.66 16.76 -2.46
CA GLU A 115 1.51 17.89 -2.85
C GLU A 115 1.37 19.06 -1.86
N ASP A 116 0.14 19.37 -1.44
CA ASP A 116 -0.16 20.44 -0.49
C ASP A 116 0.50 20.20 0.88
N VAL A 117 0.47 18.96 1.38
CA VAL A 117 1.09 18.63 2.67
C VAL A 117 2.62 18.59 2.58
N ARG A 118 3.19 18.14 1.45
CA ARG A 118 4.65 18.11 1.26
C ARG A 118 5.24 19.47 0.88
N GLY A 119 4.43 20.40 0.39
CA GLY A 119 4.88 21.71 -0.10
C GLY A 119 5.70 21.66 -1.39
N VAL A 120 5.82 20.49 -2.02
CA VAL A 120 6.57 20.26 -3.27
C VAL A 120 5.79 19.32 -4.19
N ALA A 121 5.95 19.50 -5.50
CA ALA A 121 5.33 18.65 -6.49
C ALA A 121 5.78 17.19 -6.33
N VAL A 122 4.83 16.26 -6.42
CA VAL A 122 5.11 14.82 -6.38
C VAL A 122 5.40 14.36 -7.81
N ASN A 123 6.55 13.73 -8.03
CA ASN A 123 6.88 13.17 -9.33
C ASN A 123 5.86 12.09 -9.70
N SER A 124 5.23 12.22 -10.87
CA SER A 124 4.25 11.25 -11.40
C SER A 124 4.79 9.81 -11.44
N ASN A 125 6.10 9.64 -11.64
CA ASN A 125 6.74 8.33 -11.63
C ASN A 125 6.65 7.65 -10.25
N ILE A 126 6.68 8.40 -9.15
CA ILE A 126 6.55 7.83 -7.79
C ILE A 126 5.18 7.17 -7.65
N VAL A 127 4.11 7.89 -7.99
CA VAL A 127 2.74 7.36 -7.93
C VAL A 127 2.59 6.14 -8.82
N LYS A 128 3.14 6.19 -10.04
CA LYS A 128 3.15 5.07 -10.97
C LYS A 128 3.87 3.84 -10.38
N THR A 129 5.07 4.00 -9.83
CA THR A 129 5.81 2.91 -9.18
C THR A 129 5.08 2.33 -7.98
N LEU A 130 4.41 3.16 -7.18
CA LEU A 130 3.61 2.69 -6.05
C LEU A 130 2.39 1.85 -6.48
N LEU A 131 1.75 2.22 -7.60
CA LEU A 131 0.65 1.46 -8.19
C LEU A 131 1.14 0.15 -8.83
N GLU A 132 2.25 0.19 -9.58
CA GLU A 132 2.85 -0.99 -10.23
C GLU A 132 3.32 -2.06 -9.23
N ARG A 133 3.81 -1.62 -8.06
CA ARG A 133 4.17 -2.51 -6.94
C ARG A 133 2.97 -2.96 -6.12
N GLU A 134 1.77 -2.55 -6.51
CA GLU A 134 0.52 -2.80 -5.81
C GLU A 134 0.51 -2.34 -4.36
N TRP A 135 1.37 -1.41 -3.96
CA TRP A 135 1.39 -0.88 -2.59
C TRP A 135 0.22 0.06 -2.32
N ILE A 136 -0.22 0.75 -3.38
CA ILE A 136 -1.41 1.59 -3.35
C ILE A 136 -2.36 1.18 -4.47
N ARG A 137 -3.63 1.55 -4.32
CA ARG A 137 -4.68 1.38 -5.33
C ARG A 137 -5.57 2.61 -5.39
N VAL A 138 -6.26 2.80 -6.51
CA VAL A 138 -7.32 3.80 -6.62
C VAL A 138 -8.58 3.27 -5.98
N VAL A 139 -9.14 4.01 -5.01
CA VAL A 139 -10.39 3.64 -4.31
C VAL A 139 -11.62 4.37 -4.84
N GLY A 140 -11.41 5.45 -5.58
CA GLY A 140 -12.47 6.27 -6.16
C GLY A 140 -11.93 7.59 -6.67
N TYR A 141 -12.83 8.51 -7.00
CA TYR A 141 -12.50 9.85 -7.47
C TYR A 141 -13.21 10.89 -6.59
N ARG A 142 -12.53 11.99 -6.30
CA ARG A 142 -13.09 13.08 -5.49
C ARG A 142 -14.06 13.91 -6.34
N ASP A 143 -15.17 14.35 -5.75
CA ASP A 143 -16.16 15.21 -6.40
C ASP A 143 -15.75 16.70 -6.37
N VAL A 144 -14.66 17.01 -7.07
CA VAL A 144 -14.14 18.37 -7.29
C VAL A 144 -13.79 18.53 -8.77
N PRO A 145 -13.65 19.77 -9.29
CA PRO A 145 -13.25 19.98 -10.68
C PRO A 145 -12.00 19.17 -11.05
N GLY A 146 -12.06 18.44 -12.16
CA GLY A 146 -11.00 17.52 -12.60
C GLY A 146 -11.07 16.11 -12.03
N LYS A 147 -12.00 15.83 -11.10
CA LYS A 147 -12.27 14.51 -10.50
C LYS A 147 -10.98 13.71 -10.21
N PRO A 148 -10.09 14.19 -9.34
CA PRO A 148 -8.82 13.52 -9.09
C PRO A 148 -9.01 12.16 -8.41
N ALA A 149 -8.16 11.20 -8.77
CA ALA A 149 -8.15 9.88 -8.17
C ALA A 149 -7.73 9.94 -6.69
N MET A 150 -8.39 9.12 -5.86
CA MET A 150 -8.06 8.92 -4.45
C MET A 150 -7.32 7.60 -4.27
N PHE A 151 -6.21 7.64 -3.53
CA PHE A 151 -5.34 6.51 -3.26
C PHE A 151 -5.55 5.98 -1.85
N ALA A 152 -5.42 4.67 -1.72
CA ALA A 152 -5.32 3.97 -0.44
C ALA A 152 -4.28 2.84 -0.54
N THR A 153 -3.77 2.41 0.60
CA THR A 153 -2.86 1.27 0.71
C THR A 153 -3.55 -0.07 0.46
N THR A 154 -2.76 -1.10 0.19
CA THR A 154 -3.24 -2.47 -0.05
C THR A 154 -2.68 -3.46 0.99
N LYS A 155 -3.09 -4.74 0.90
CA LYS A 155 -2.48 -5.82 1.68
C LYS A 155 -1.01 -6.04 1.34
N MET A 156 -0.61 -5.82 0.08
CA MET A 156 0.80 -5.96 -0.34
C MET A 156 1.69 -4.92 0.35
N PHE A 157 1.19 -3.71 0.59
CA PHE A 157 1.87 -2.73 1.44
C PHE A 157 2.06 -3.29 2.86
N LEU A 158 0.98 -3.75 3.50
CA LEU A 158 1.05 -4.29 4.86
C LEU A 158 2.03 -5.47 4.96
N ASP A 159 2.01 -6.38 4.00
CA ASP A 159 2.94 -7.52 3.95
C ASP A 159 4.40 -7.11 3.73
N HIS A 160 4.64 -6.05 2.97
CA HIS A 160 5.98 -5.52 2.74
C HIS A 160 6.54 -4.91 4.03
N PHE A 161 5.73 -4.14 4.76
CA PHE A 161 6.11 -3.46 6.00
C PHE A 161 5.92 -4.31 7.26
N ASN A 162 5.61 -5.61 7.13
CA ASN A 162 5.43 -6.55 8.25
C ASN A 162 4.27 -6.21 9.20
N LEU A 163 3.20 -5.61 8.68
CA LEU A 163 2.02 -5.19 9.43
C LEU A 163 0.85 -6.15 9.21
N LYS A 164 0.00 -6.34 10.23
CA LYS A 164 -1.24 -7.14 10.08
C LYS A 164 -2.38 -6.28 9.59
N ASN A 165 -2.49 -5.09 10.18
CA ASN A 165 -3.50 -4.10 9.89
C ASN A 165 -2.85 -2.70 9.83
N LEU A 166 -3.66 -1.68 9.51
CA LEU A 166 -3.21 -0.29 9.45
C LEU A 166 -3.08 0.36 10.84
N GLU A 167 -3.70 -0.23 11.86
CA GLU A 167 -3.66 0.26 13.24
C GLU A 167 -2.32 -0.04 13.92
N ASP A 168 -1.59 -1.05 13.42
CA ASP A 168 -0.23 -1.39 13.81
C ASP A 168 0.81 -0.32 13.39
N LEU A 169 0.40 0.71 12.64
CA LEU A 169 1.28 1.82 12.29
C LEU A 169 1.58 2.67 13.53
N PRO A 170 2.87 3.02 13.78
CA PRO A 170 3.22 3.87 14.91
C PRO A 170 2.44 5.20 14.88
N PRO A 171 1.87 5.65 16.00
CA PRO A 171 1.19 6.93 16.03
C PRO A 171 2.17 8.06 15.70
N LEU A 172 1.67 9.09 15.00
CA LEU A 172 2.50 10.22 14.54
C LEU A 172 3.24 10.96 15.67
N ALA A 173 2.77 10.84 16.92
CA ALA A 173 3.43 11.40 18.09
C ALA A 173 4.75 10.67 18.42
N GLU A 174 4.77 9.33 18.34
CA GLU A 174 5.95 8.50 18.63
C GLU A 174 7.02 8.64 17.55
N LEU A 175 6.64 8.90 16.29
CA LEU A 175 7.59 9.12 15.20
C LEU A 175 8.50 10.33 15.45
N ARG A 176 8.01 11.37 16.14
CA ARG A 176 8.83 12.56 16.46
C ARG A 176 9.92 12.25 17.48
N GLU A 177 9.72 11.24 18.32
CA GLU A 177 10.70 10.81 19.32
C GLU A 177 11.73 9.85 18.73
N MET A 178 11.38 9.16 17.63
CA MET A 178 12.29 8.27 16.89
C MET A 178 13.30 9.00 15.99
N GLU A 179 13.14 10.31 15.75
CA GLU A 179 14.04 11.13 14.92
C GLU A 179 15.44 11.40 15.55
N THR A 180 15.96 10.52 16.42
CA THR A 180 17.23 10.76 17.12
C THR A 180 18.46 10.08 16.55
N ASP A 181 18.38 9.34 15.45
CA ASP A 181 19.58 8.90 14.74
C ASP A 181 19.55 9.36 13.28
N PRO A 182 20.42 10.31 12.87
CA PRO A 182 20.63 10.53 11.45
C PRO A 182 21.14 9.20 10.88
N VAL A 183 20.29 8.56 10.07
CA VAL A 183 20.71 7.47 9.20
C VAL A 183 21.91 8.01 8.45
N LEU A 184 23.10 7.52 8.77
CA LEU A 184 24.32 7.84 8.04
C LEU A 184 23.99 7.68 6.56
N ASP A 185 24.09 8.77 5.81
CA ASP A 185 23.99 8.72 4.35
C ASP A 185 25.12 7.83 3.85
N PHE A 186 24.81 6.55 3.68
CA PHE A 186 25.71 5.59 3.04
C PHE A 186 25.99 5.95 1.58
N ASP A 187 25.27 6.93 1.03
CA ASP A 187 25.50 7.48 -0.30
C ASP A 187 26.74 8.40 -0.33
N ASP A 188 27.24 8.84 0.84
CA ASP A 188 28.44 9.70 0.98
C ASP A 188 29.55 9.09 1.85
N ALA A 189 29.43 7.80 2.21
CA ALA A 189 30.51 7.12 2.94
C ALA A 189 31.72 6.97 2.00
N PRO A 190 32.89 7.59 2.32
CA PRO A 190 34.06 7.50 1.46
C PRO A 190 34.45 6.03 1.30
N VAL A 191 34.59 5.59 0.05
CA VAL A 191 35.12 4.26 -0.27
C VAL A 191 36.47 4.12 0.46
N PRO A 192 36.68 3.07 1.28
CA PRO A 192 37.94 2.87 1.96
C PRO A 192 39.09 2.86 0.95
N GLN A 193 40.14 3.65 1.19
CA GLN A 193 41.26 3.84 0.24
C GLN A 193 41.83 2.52 -0.29
N GLY A 194 41.89 1.47 0.54
CA GLY A 194 42.37 0.15 0.10
C GLY A 194 41.48 -0.57 -0.92
N LEU A 195 40.17 -0.29 -0.98
CA LEU A 195 39.27 -0.81 -2.03
C LEU A 195 39.40 0.01 -3.32
N GLN A 196 39.64 1.31 -3.21
CA GLN A 196 39.91 2.19 -4.34
C GLN A 196 41.23 1.81 -5.02
N GLU A 197 42.29 1.59 -4.23
CA GLU A 197 43.61 1.18 -4.71
C GLU A 197 43.59 -0.19 -5.42
N LEU A 198 42.75 -1.12 -4.96
CA LEU A 198 42.58 -2.42 -5.62
C LEU A 198 41.78 -2.33 -6.92
N ALA A 199 40.80 -1.43 -6.99
CA ALA A 199 40.05 -1.16 -8.22
C ALA A 199 40.94 -0.47 -9.26
N ASP A 200 41.71 0.52 -8.85
CA ASP A 200 42.67 1.24 -9.70
C ASP A 200 43.80 0.33 -10.19
N ALA A 201 44.25 -0.63 -9.36
CA ALA A 201 45.28 -1.61 -9.74
C ALA A 201 44.75 -2.72 -10.66
N SER A 202 43.43 -2.95 -10.69
CA SER A 202 42.78 -3.95 -11.56
C SER A 202 42.27 -3.35 -12.87
N ALA A 203 42.31 -2.03 -13.03
CA ALA A 203 41.99 -1.37 -14.28
C ALA A 203 43.14 -1.59 -15.28
N GLU A 204 42.89 -2.35 -16.34
CA GLU A 204 43.77 -2.31 -17.52
C GLU A 204 43.73 -0.88 -18.11
N PRO A 205 44.83 -0.36 -18.66
CA PRO A 205 44.83 0.97 -19.27
C PRO A 205 43.89 0.94 -20.48
N GLU A 206 42.66 1.43 -20.30
CA GLU A 206 41.79 1.78 -21.40
C GLU A 206 42.48 2.87 -22.22
N GLU A 207 42.62 2.64 -23.53
CA GLU A 207 42.97 3.69 -24.46
C GLU A 207 42.02 4.86 -24.26
N GLU A 208 42.57 6.08 -24.16
CA GLU A 208 41.83 7.33 -24.07
C GLU A 208 40.83 7.44 -25.24
N LYS A 209 39.61 6.95 -25.02
CA LYS A 209 38.47 7.43 -25.78
C LYS A 209 38.19 8.80 -25.20
N GLU A 210 38.54 9.82 -25.98
CA GLU A 210 38.12 11.20 -25.76
C GLU A 210 36.63 11.20 -25.40
N GLU A 211 36.34 11.31 -24.10
CA GLU A 211 35.02 11.76 -23.67
C GLU A 211 34.87 13.13 -24.32
N THR A 212 34.01 13.21 -25.34
CA THR A 212 33.65 14.48 -25.94
C THR A 212 33.02 15.31 -24.83
N SER A 213 33.84 16.21 -24.28
CA SER A 213 33.43 17.19 -23.28
C SER A 213 32.09 17.77 -23.70
N PHE A 214 31.18 17.95 -22.75
CA PHE A 214 29.85 18.54 -22.97
C PHE A 214 29.93 19.87 -23.75
N HIS A 215 31.08 20.55 -23.67
CA HIS A 215 31.39 21.75 -24.43
C HIS A 215 31.57 21.52 -25.94
N THR A 216 32.16 20.38 -26.34
CA THR A 216 32.32 19.97 -27.74
C THR A 216 30.97 19.65 -28.37
N LEU A 217 30.08 18.98 -27.63
CA LEU A 217 28.72 18.68 -28.09
C LEU A 217 27.87 19.95 -28.24
N LEU A 218 28.06 20.94 -27.37
CA LEU A 218 27.42 22.27 -27.49
C LEU A 218 27.89 23.04 -28.73
N LEU A 219 29.18 22.98 -29.05
CA LEU A 219 29.75 23.61 -30.24
C LEU A 219 29.29 22.93 -31.55
N GLU A 220 29.11 21.60 -31.55
CA GLU A 220 28.51 20.89 -32.68
C GLU A 220 27.04 21.26 -32.88
N LEU A 221 26.28 21.47 -31.78
CA LEU A 221 24.87 21.88 -31.86
C LEU A 221 24.72 23.29 -32.45
N ASP A 222 25.54 24.25 -32.00
CA ASP A 222 25.58 25.61 -32.56
C ASP A 222 25.95 25.61 -34.05
N SER A 223 26.92 24.76 -34.44
CA SER A 223 27.30 24.57 -35.84
C SER A 223 26.19 23.97 -36.71
N MET A 224 25.31 23.14 -36.15
CA MET A 224 24.18 22.57 -36.87
C MET A 224 23.03 23.58 -37.01
N GLU A 225 22.90 24.53 -36.08
CA GLU A 225 21.88 25.60 -36.12
C GLU A 225 22.18 26.66 -37.20
N GLU A 226 23.45 26.95 -37.50
CA GLU A 226 23.84 27.92 -38.54
C GLU A 226 23.50 27.47 -39.98
N GLY A 227 23.23 26.17 -40.20
CA GLY A 227 22.86 25.61 -41.49
C GLY A 227 21.36 25.52 -41.75
N ILE A 228 20.53 25.75 -40.73
CA ILE A 228 19.08 25.66 -40.85
C ILE A 228 18.57 27.04 -41.30
N LYS A 229 18.42 27.20 -42.62
CA LYS A 229 17.62 28.30 -43.16
C LYS A 229 16.19 28.14 -42.66
N THR A 230 15.79 28.97 -41.71
CA THR A 230 14.39 29.18 -41.36
C THR A 230 13.72 29.95 -42.51
N ASP A 231 13.42 29.27 -43.61
CA ASP A 231 12.57 29.81 -44.67
C ASP A 231 11.10 29.72 -44.21
N PHE A 232 10.74 30.62 -43.29
CA PHE A 232 9.35 30.82 -42.84
C PHE A 232 8.55 31.69 -43.83
N ASP A 233 8.74 31.49 -45.14
CA ASP A 233 8.02 32.20 -46.22
C ASP A 233 7.12 31.25 -47.04
N ASP A 234 7.13 29.95 -46.76
CA ASP A 234 6.40 28.92 -47.53
C ASP A 234 4.99 28.58 -46.99
N LEU A 235 4.55 29.20 -45.88
CA LEU A 235 3.21 29.02 -45.32
C LEU A 235 2.25 30.19 -45.58
N LEU A 236 2.64 31.15 -46.42
CA LEU A 236 1.83 32.35 -46.71
C LEU A 236 1.63 32.63 -48.20
N ARG A 237 1.98 31.71 -49.11
CA ARG A 237 1.95 31.94 -50.57
C ARG A 237 0.95 31.13 -51.41
N ASP A 238 -0.02 30.46 -50.79
CA ASP A 238 -1.09 29.77 -51.55
C ASP A 238 -2.40 30.58 -51.65
N ALA A 239 -2.36 31.87 -51.30
CA ALA A 239 -3.48 32.77 -51.47
C ALA A 239 -2.99 34.13 -51.98
N VAL A 240 -2.54 34.21 -53.25
CA VAL A 240 -2.66 35.38 -54.14
C VAL A 240 -2.19 34.97 -55.56
N ASP A 241 -3.18 34.94 -56.47
CA ASP A 241 -3.15 35.20 -57.92
C ASP A 241 -2.49 34.23 -58.93
N GLY A 242 -3.33 33.79 -59.89
CA GLY A 242 -2.93 33.09 -61.11
C GLY A 242 -4.07 32.80 -62.10
N GLU A 243 -4.74 33.86 -62.56
CA GLU A 243 -5.57 34.07 -63.77
C GLU A 243 -6.07 32.90 -64.67
N ALA A 244 -7.35 33.05 -65.06
CA ALA A 244 -8.13 32.26 -66.03
C ALA A 244 -7.58 32.29 -67.48
N PRO A 245 -8.03 31.34 -68.33
CA PRO A 245 -8.82 31.80 -69.47
C PRO A 245 -9.97 30.89 -69.96
N THR A 246 -11.03 31.59 -70.39
CA THR A 246 -11.95 31.37 -71.53
C THR A 246 -12.90 30.17 -71.59
N VAL A 247 -14.18 30.57 -71.65
CA VAL A 247 -15.41 29.90 -72.08
C VAL A 247 -15.38 29.37 -73.52
N ASP A 248 -15.97 28.19 -73.73
CA ASP A 248 -16.94 27.93 -74.81
C ASP A 248 -17.85 26.72 -74.49
N ALA A 249 -19.01 26.71 -75.14
CA ALA A 249 -20.26 26.12 -74.67
C ALA A 249 -20.58 24.68 -75.12
N GLU A 250 -21.67 24.16 -74.51
CA GLU A 250 -22.56 23.04 -74.88
C GLU A 250 -22.21 21.63 -74.36
N THR A 251 -22.98 21.11 -73.39
CA THR A 251 -24.11 20.18 -73.60
C THR A 251 -24.66 19.69 -72.24
N GLU A 252 -25.98 19.63 -72.15
CA GLU A 252 -26.81 19.22 -71.02
C GLU A 252 -26.50 17.81 -70.49
N THR A 253 -26.47 17.63 -69.16
CA THR A 253 -26.97 16.41 -68.49
C THR A 253 -27.26 16.68 -67.00
N GLU A 254 -28.35 16.09 -66.52
CA GLU A 254 -29.05 16.33 -65.25
C GLU A 254 -28.19 16.08 -63.98
N PRO A 255 -28.48 16.75 -62.84
CA PRO A 255 -27.75 16.50 -61.60
C PRO A 255 -28.39 15.38 -60.76
N GLU A 256 -27.60 14.36 -60.43
CA GLU A 256 -27.85 13.48 -59.28
C GLU A 256 -27.41 14.17 -57.97
N PRO A 257 -28.16 14.05 -56.87
CA PRO A 257 -27.82 14.68 -55.60
C PRO A 257 -26.85 13.82 -54.75
N GLU A 258 -25.81 14.47 -54.22
CA GLU A 258 -24.97 13.92 -53.16
C GLU A 258 -25.70 13.83 -51.79
N PRO A 259 -25.33 12.87 -50.93
CA PRO A 259 -26.10 12.53 -49.74
C PRO A 259 -25.82 13.47 -48.57
N GLN A 260 -26.91 13.96 -47.96
CA GLN A 260 -26.88 14.63 -46.66
C GLN A 260 -26.88 13.56 -45.55
N ILE A 261 -25.81 13.50 -44.77
CA ILE A 261 -25.76 12.71 -43.52
C ILE A 261 -26.57 13.50 -42.49
N GLY A 262 -27.79 13.04 -42.25
CA GLY A 262 -28.71 13.58 -41.26
C GLY A 262 -28.24 13.28 -39.83
N GLU A 263 -28.54 14.23 -38.95
CA GLU A 263 -28.54 14.04 -37.50
C GLU A 263 -29.38 12.80 -37.15
N PRO A 264 -28.89 11.87 -36.32
CA PRO A 264 -29.76 10.88 -35.73
C PRO A 264 -30.51 11.52 -34.56
N THR A 265 -31.77 11.88 -34.81
CA THR A 265 -32.79 12.00 -33.77
C THR A 265 -32.93 10.61 -33.13
N ILE A 266 -32.40 10.44 -31.92
CA ILE A 266 -32.69 9.25 -31.11
C ILE A 266 -34.05 9.50 -30.45
N GLU A 267 -35.08 8.86 -30.99
CA GLU A 267 -36.34 8.64 -30.31
C GLU A 267 -36.06 7.76 -29.08
N VAL A 268 -36.23 8.32 -27.88
CA VAL A 268 -36.22 7.55 -26.64
C VAL A 268 -37.58 6.87 -26.53
N GLU A 269 -37.62 5.57 -26.82
CA GLU A 269 -38.68 4.69 -26.34
C GLU A 269 -38.65 4.72 -24.81
N LEU A 270 -39.67 5.34 -24.21
CA LEU A 270 -39.93 5.21 -22.77
C LEU A 270 -40.31 3.76 -22.48
N GLU A 271 -39.37 2.99 -21.96
CA GLU A 271 -39.68 1.76 -21.26
C GLU A 271 -40.44 2.11 -19.97
N ALA A 272 -41.62 1.52 -19.83
CA ALA A 272 -42.55 1.72 -18.74
C ALA A 272 -41.95 1.28 -17.39
N GLU A 273 -42.23 2.06 -16.36
CA GLU A 273 -41.96 1.73 -14.96
C GLU A 273 -42.60 0.37 -14.60
N PRO A 274 -41.91 -0.52 -13.86
CA PRO A 274 -42.54 -1.71 -13.34
C PRO A 274 -43.53 -1.33 -12.23
N GLU A 275 -44.78 -1.74 -12.41
CA GLU A 275 -45.86 -1.63 -11.44
C GLU A 275 -45.48 -2.26 -10.09
N ALA A 276 -45.76 -1.52 -9.01
CA ALA A 276 -45.59 -1.98 -7.64
C ALA A 276 -46.59 -3.11 -7.33
N GLU A 277 -46.07 -4.28 -6.94
CA GLU A 277 -46.87 -5.36 -6.36
C GLU A 277 -47.40 -4.94 -4.96
N PRO A 278 -48.60 -5.39 -4.55
CA PRO A 278 -49.18 -5.04 -3.27
C PRO A 278 -48.40 -5.70 -2.13
N GLU A 279 -47.92 -4.87 -1.21
CA GLU A 279 -47.25 -5.29 0.03
C GLU A 279 -48.20 -6.21 0.85
N GLU A 280 -47.81 -7.48 0.99
CA GLU A 280 -48.37 -8.35 2.01
C GLU A 280 -47.95 -7.83 3.40
N ASP A 281 -48.94 -7.68 4.27
CA ASP A 281 -48.85 -7.39 5.70
C ASP A 281 -47.76 -8.25 6.38
N ILE A 282 -46.56 -7.69 6.58
CA ILE A 282 -45.53 -8.28 7.45
C ILE A 282 -45.42 -7.50 8.75
N LEU A 283 -46.32 -7.83 9.66
CA LEU A 283 -46.35 -7.41 11.08
C LEU A 283 -45.03 -7.69 11.84
N GLY A 284 -44.02 -8.32 11.22
CA GLY A 284 -42.73 -8.65 11.83
C GLY A 284 -41.65 -7.57 11.71
N VAL A 285 -41.75 -6.62 10.77
CA VAL A 285 -40.68 -5.61 10.57
C VAL A 285 -40.68 -4.56 11.69
N ALA A 286 -41.86 -4.21 12.22
CA ALA A 286 -41.99 -3.31 13.36
C ALA A 286 -41.43 -3.93 14.65
N GLU A 287 -41.75 -5.21 14.92
CA GLU A 287 -41.20 -5.96 16.06
C GLU A 287 -39.68 -6.16 15.95
N ALA A 288 -39.17 -6.40 14.74
CA ALA A 288 -37.73 -6.51 14.50
C ALA A 288 -37.01 -5.18 14.78
N ARG A 289 -37.61 -4.06 14.37
CA ARG A 289 -37.05 -2.71 14.61
C ARG A 289 -37.07 -2.34 16.10
N GLU A 290 -38.12 -2.72 16.83
CA GLU A 290 -38.22 -2.49 18.27
C GLU A 290 -37.19 -3.31 19.05
N LYS A 291 -36.99 -4.59 18.68
CA LYS A 291 -35.92 -5.42 19.25
C LYS A 291 -34.52 -4.87 18.96
N LEU A 292 -34.31 -4.30 17.78
CA LEU A 292 -33.02 -3.70 17.40
C LEU A 292 -32.76 -2.40 18.18
N LEU A 293 -33.77 -1.56 18.35
CA LEU A 293 -33.69 -0.36 19.20
C LEU A 293 -33.43 -0.70 20.67
N ALA A 294 -34.08 -1.75 21.19
CA ALA A 294 -33.83 -2.22 22.55
C ALA A 294 -32.42 -2.80 22.73
N ALA A 295 -31.89 -3.50 21.71
CA ALA A 295 -30.53 -4.03 21.74
C ALA A 295 -29.46 -2.93 21.65
N VAL A 296 -29.70 -1.88 20.87
CA VAL A 296 -28.81 -0.71 20.80
C VAL A 296 -28.82 0.07 22.11
N ALA A 297 -30.00 0.27 22.73
CA ALA A 297 -30.11 0.92 24.04
C ALA A 297 -29.44 0.12 25.17
N ALA A 298 -29.35 -1.20 25.06
CA ALA A 298 -28.62 -2.05 26.01
C ALA A 298 -27.09 -1.96 25.85
N LEU A 299 -26.60 -1.61 24.65
CA LEU A 299 -25.17 -1.39 24.37
C LEU A 299 -24.71 0.02 24.72
N GLU A 300 -25.63 0.96 24.88
CA GLU A 300 -25.36 2.37 25.19
C GLU A 300 -25.36 2.68 26.70
N GLN A 301 -25.62 1.67 27.55
CA GLN A 301 -25.38 1.80 28.99
C GLN A 301 -23.87 1.74 29.26
N PRO A 302 -23.29 2.77 29.91
CA PRO A 302 -21.87 2.72 30.27
C PRO A 302 -21.66 1.54 31.23
N ALA A 303 -20.69 0.69 30.90
CA ALA A 303 -20.25 -0.38 31.80
C ALA A 303 -19.90 0.23 33.17
N PRO A 304 -20.25 -0.42 34.29
CA PRO A 304 -19.78 0.03 35.59
C PRO A 304 -18.24 0.07 35.56
N GLU A 305 -17.67 1.20 35.93
CA GLU A 305 -16.22 1.40 35.99
C GLU A 305 -15.59 0.26 36.81
N PRO A 306 -14.47 -0.33 36.36
CA PRO A 306 -13.74 -1.28 37.18
C PRO A 306 -13.27 -0.56 38.43
N GLU A 307 -13.58 -1.11 39.60
CA GLU A 307 -13.04 -0.62 40.87
C GLU A 307 -11.51 -0.52 40.75
N PRO A 308 -10.88 0.54 41.28
CA PRO A 308 -9.43 0.68 41.19
C PRO A 308 -8.78 -0.53 41.84
N GLU A 309 -7.94 -1.25 41.10
CA GLU A 309 -7.09 -2.31 41.64
C GLU A 309 -6.19 -1.68 42.72
N LEU A 310 -6.61 -1.81 43.98
CA LEU A 310 -5.80 -1.48 45.14
C LEU A 310 -4.52 -2.32 45.05
N SER A 311 -3.37 -1.70 45.28
CA SER A 311 -2.11 -2.45 45.33
C SER A 311 -2.23 -3.55 46.39
N GLU A 312 -1.51 -4.67 46.21
CA GLU A 312 -1.53 -5.79 47.16
C GLU A 312 -1.32 -5.32 48.62
N GLU A 313 -0.56 -4.25 48.80
CA GLU A 313 -0.30 -3.60 50.09
C GLU A 313 -1.54 -2.93 50.72
N GLU A 314 -2.40 -2.30 49.93
CA GLU A 314 -3.61 -1.64 50.42
C GLU A 314 -4.74 -2.64 50.71
N ALA A 315 -4.80 -3.74 49.95
CA ALA A 315 -5.72 -4.85 50.22
C ALA A 315 -5.36 -5.58 51.53
N GLU A 316 -4.07 -5.82 51.78
CA GLU A 316 -3.59 -6.40 53.04
C GLU A 316 -3.83 -5.46 54.24
N ALA A 317 -3.60 -4.15 54.07
CA ALA A 317 -3.86 -3.17 55.13
C ALA A 317 -5.35 -3.11 55.53
N ARG A 318 -6.26 -3.23 54.55
CA ARG A 318 -7.70 -3.24 54.81
C ARG A 318 -8.17 -4.53 55.49
N ALA A 319 -7.64 -5.68 55.08
CA ALA A 319 -7.92 -6.96 55.75
C ALA A 319 -7.42 -6.99 57.20
N LEU A 320 -6.24 -6.40 57.46
CA LEU A 320 -5.71 -6.27 58.81
C LEU A 320 -6.58 -5.33 59.67
N ALA A 321 -7.05 -4.21 59.11
CA ALA A 321 -7.91 -3.28 59.82
C ALA A 321 -9.27 -3.91 60.19
N GLU A 322 -9.86 -4.68 59.27
CA GLU A 322 -11.13 -5.38 59.52
C GLU A 322 -10.98 -6.50 60.56
N ALA A 323 -9.85 -7.22 60.55
CA ALA A 323 -9.54 -8.22 61.57
C ALA A 323 -9.38 -7.58 62.96
N ILE A 324 -8.71 -6.44 63.06
CA ILE A 324 -8.56 -5.69 64.31
C ILE A 324 -9.92 -5.19 64.82
N GLU A 325 -10.80 -4.73 63.92
CA GLU A 325 -12.12 -4.23 64.29
C GLU A 325 -13.09 -5.35 64.72
N ALA A 326 -12.97 -6.54 64.11
CA ALA A 326 -13.69 -7.74 64.53
C ALA A 326 -13.22 -8.22 65.91
N GLU A 327 -11.92 -8.26 66.16
CA GLU A 327 -11.35 -8.65 67.46
C GLU A 327 -11.72 -7.62 68.55
N ARG A 328 -11.84 -6.33 68.19
CA ARG A 328 -12.30 -5.28 69.10
C ARG A 328 -13.79 -5.40 69.44
N ARG A 329 -14.62 -5.86 68.50
CA ARG A 329 -16.04 -6.19 68.76
C ARG A 329 -16.19 -7.40 69.67
N GLU A 330 -15.37 -8.42 69.51
CA GLU A 330 -15.40 -9.61 70.38
C GLU A 330 -14.97 -9.30 71.83
N PHE A 331 -14.27 -8.19 72.07
CA PHE A 331 -13.89 -7.73 73.40
C PHE A 331 -14.89 -6.75 74.05
N GLU A 332 -15.87 -6.23 73.31
CA GLU A 332 -16.89 -5.29 73.81
C GLU A 332 -18.26 -5.94 74.12
N ASP A 333 -18.46 -7.23 73.80
CA ASP A 333 -19.63 -8.06 74.19
C ASP A 333 -19.34 -8.98 75.40
#